data_AF-A0AAE3IQS9-F1
#
_entry.id   AF-A0AAE3IQS9-F1
#
_cell.length_a   1.000
_cell.length_b   1.000
_cell.length_c   1.000
_cell.angle_alpha   90.00
_cell.angle_beta   90.00
_cell.angle_gamma   90.00
#
_symmetry.space_group_name_H-M   'P 1'
#
loop_
_entity.id
_entity.type
_entity.pdbx_description
1 polymer ?
#
loop_
_entity_poly.entity_id
_entity_poly.type
_entity_poly.pdbx_seq_one_letter_code
_entity_poly.pdbx_strand_id
1 'polypeptide(L)'
;MRQERLHILNKQLRAYFEGTVEMINNEWIFFDNETEEAYPIENFYSKEIQVEKYNDWKKGILLDNLTIQGEQGDFKLHDQDTIKIRKTLPYSFDSLLQDLQDDAFFRFILTLNKLGFSVYDLLYCHNHLSFLLNENKEGVNFMVFDNAVQICSVNHHFQYEKKYIDRFEFTLNTGERLILQAVKPSTI
;
A
#
# COMPACT_ATOMS: atom_id res chain seq x y z
N MET A 1 7.95 3.66 17.29
CA MET A 1 8.19 2.71 16.19
C MET A 1 6.91 2.19 15.53
N ARG A 2 6.16 1.21 16.09
CA ARG A 2 4.98 0.63 15.38
C ARG A 2 3.90 1.65 14.98
N GLN A 3 3.56 2.59 15.86
CA GLN A 3 2.60 3.66 15.55
C GLN A 3 3.09 4.60 14.44
N GLU A 4 4.38 4.93 14.41
CA GLU A 4 4.98 5.79 13.37
C GLU A 4 5.01 5.09 12.01
N ARG A 5 5.23 3.78 11.99
CA ARG A 5 5.15 2.96 10.77
C ARG A 5 3.74 2.93 10.21
N LEU A 6 2.74 2.70 11.06
CA LEU A 6 1.34 2.78 10.64
C LEU A 6 1.00 4.20 10.15
N HIS A 7 1.52 5.22 10.83
CA HIS A 7 1.29 6.61 10.47
C HIS A 7 1.81 6.95 9.07
N ILE A 8 3.04 6.55 8.72
CA ILE A 8 3.62 6.83 7.39
C ILE A 8 2.93 6.04 6.28
N LEU A 9 2.45 4.82 6.56
CA LEU A 9 1.65 4.04 5.61
C LEU A 9 0.25 4.64 5.40
N ASN A 10 -0.39 5.15 6.46
CA ASN A 10 -1.71 5.74 6.37
C ASN A 10 -1.72 7.11 5.66
N LYS A 11 -0.59 7.82 5.64
CA LYS A 11 -0.45 9.17 5.04
C LYS A 11 0.01 9.17 3.58
N GLN A 12 0.03 8.01 2.94
CA GLN A 12 0.47 7.88 1.56
C GLN A 12 -0.54 8.55 0.61
N LEU A 13 -0.06 9.32 -0.38
CA LEU A 13 -0.92 10.09 -1.30
C LEU A 13 -1.88 9.20 -2.10
N ARG A 14 -1.45 7.98 -2.46
CA ARG A 14 -2.19 7.05 -3.32
C ARG A 14 -2.76 5.86 -2.53
N ALA A 15 -3.08 6.08 -1.24
CA ALA A 15 -3.58 5.05 -0.33
C ALA A 15 -5.04 4.63 -0.55
N TYR A 16 -5.77 5.30 -1.45
CA TYR A 16 -7.18 5.07 -1.69
C TYR A 16 -7.44 4.92 -3.18
N PHE A 17 -8.37 4.05 -3.54
CA PHE A 17 -9.13 4.15 -4.78
C PHE A 17 -10.19 5.24 -4.57
N GLU A 18 -10.31 6.20 -5.47
CA GLU A 18 -11.33 7.24 -5.43
C GLU A 18 -12.24 7.06 -6.64
N GLY A 19 -13.55 7.14 -6.43
CA GLY A 19 -14.49 6.77 -7.47
C GLY A 19 -15.94 7.02 -7.09
N THR A 20 -16.83 6.68 -8.02
CA THR A 20 -18.27 6.89 -7.87
C THR A 20 -18.97 5.55 -7.74
N VAL A 21 -19.98 5.49 -6.86
CA VAL A 21 -20.84 4.33 -6.71
C VAL A 21 -22.14 4.54 -7.46
N GLU A 22 -22.51 3.58 -8.32
CA GLU A 22 -23.75 3.63 -9.12
C GLU A 22 -24.59 2.37 -8.94
N MET A 23 -25.91 2.53 -9.02
CA MET A 23 -26.87 1.43 -9.08
C MET A 23 -27.19 1.09 -10.55
N ILE A 24 -26.68 -0.04 -11.04
CA ILE A 24 -26.87 -0.50 -12.42
C ILE A 24 -27.47 -1.91 -12.39
N ASN A 25 -28.61 -2.10 -13.05
CA ASN A 25 -29.28 -3.41 -13.14
C ASN A 25 -29.48 -4.12 -11.78
N ASN A 26 -29.83 -3.35 -10.73
CA ASN A 26 -30.00 -3.81 -9.35
C ASN A 26 -28.69 -4.24 -8.65
N GLU A 27 -27.53 -3.92 -9.22
CA GLU A 27 -26.22 -4.13 -8.61
C GLU A 27 -25.54 -2.80 -8.33
N TRP A 28 -24.82 -2.73 -7.22
CA TRP A 28 -24.02 -1.56 -6.87
C TRP A 28 -22.60 -1.74 -7.38
N ILE A 29 -22.20 -0.81 -8.25
CA ILE A 29 -20.91 -0.83 -8.92
C ILE A 29 -20.10 0.38 -8.50
N PHE A 30 -18.86 0.17 -8.10
CA PHE A 30 -17.86 1.20 -7.89
C PHE A 30 -17.04 1.38 -9.17
N PHE A 31 -16.97 2.60 -9.67
CA PHE A 31 -16.13 2.98 -10.81
C PHE A 31 -14.91 3.75 -10.29
N ASP A 32 -13.72 3.21 -10.55
CA ASP A 32 -12.46 3.83 -10.18
C ASP A 32 -12.12 4.99 -11.13
N ASN A 33 -11.92 6.19 -10.59
CA ASN A 33 -11.61 7.38 -11.39
C ASN A 33 -10.21 7.36 -12.01
N GLU A 34 -9.27 6.58 -11.45
CA GLU A 34 -7.89 6.48 -11.92
C GLU A 34 -7.75 5.44 -13.04
N THR A 35 -8.36 4.26 -12.89
CA THR A 35 -8.19 3.16 -13.84
C THR A 35 -9.35 2.98 -14.81
N GLU A 36 -10.47 3.68 -14.62
CA GLU A 36 -11.75 3.49 -15.33
C GLU A 36 -12.31 2.05 -15.17
N GLU A 37 -11.81 1.30 -14.19
CA GLU A 37 -12.28 -0.05 -13.92
C GLU A 37 -13.55 -0.05 -13.05
N ALA A 38 -14.40 -1.06 -13.26
CA ALA A 38 -15.65 -1.24 -12.55
C ALA A 38 -15.59 -2.47 -11.64
N TYR A 39 -16.02 -2.30 -10.40
CA TYR A 39 -15.97 -3.32 -9.35
C TYR A 39 -17.32 -3.44 -8.64
N PRO A 40 -17.86 -4.64 -8.41
CA PRO A 40 -18.98 -4.81 -7.48
C PRO A 40 -18.64 -4.25 -6.10
N ILE A 41 -19.54 -3.45 -5.51
CA ILE A 41 -19.28 -2.82 -4.19
C ILE A 41 -19.07 -3.87 -3.09
N GLU A 42 -19.66 -5.05 -3.27
CA GLU A 42 -19.58 -6.18 -2.34
C GLU A 42 -18.14 -6.63 -2.08
N ASN A 43 -17.24 -6.43 -3.05
CA ASN A 43 -15.80 -6.72 -2.93
C ASN A 43 -15.11 -5.86 -1.86
N PHE A 44 -15.79 -4.82 -1.37
CA PHE A 44 -15.26 -3.88 -0.39
C PHE A 44 -16.03 -3.89 0.93
N TYR A 45 -16.95 -4.82 1.15
CA TYR A 45 -17.54 -5.03 2.46
C TYR A 45 -16.48 -5.31 3.52
N SER A 46 -16.73 -4.83 4.73
CA SER A 46 -15.80 -4.82 5.88
C SER A 46 -14.51 -4.00 5.67
N LYS A 47 -14.37 -3.26 4.56
CA LYS A 47 -13.23 -2.35 4.37
C LYS A 47 -13.55 -0.97 4.92
N GLU A 48 -12.48 -0.29 5.32
CA GLU A 48 -12.53 1.13 5.63
C GLU A 48 -12.74 1.94 4.34
N ILE A 49 -13.81 2.73 4.31
CA ILE A 49 -14.11 3.65 3.23
C ILE A 49 -14.40 5.06 3.78
N GLN A 50 -14.32 6.04 2.88
CA GLN A 50 -14.76 7.40 3.14
C GLN A 50 -15.82 7.76 2.11
N VAL A 51 -16.91 8.41 2.51
CA VAL A 51 -17.91 8.96 1.60
C VAL A 51 -17.89 10.47 1.68
N GLU A 52 -18.01 11.13 0.54
CA GLU A 52 -18.15 12.59 0.50
C GLU A 52 -19.58 12.98 0.88
N LYS A 53 -19.74 13.72 1.97
CA LYS A 53 -21.03 14.29 2.41
C LYS A 53 -20.84 15.73 2.82
N TYR A 54 -21.64 16.63 2.24
CA TYR A 54 -21.61 18.07 2.55
C TYR A 54 -20.21 18.69 2.46
N ASN A 55 -19.44 18.33 1.41
CA ASN A 55 -18.04 18.73 1.19
C ASN A 55 -17.07 18.29 2.30
N ASP A 56 -17.37 17.21 3.02
CA ASP A 56 -16.47 16.60 3.99
C ASP A 56 -16.41 15.09 3.82
N TRP A 57 -15.25 14.49 4.12
CA TRP A 57 -15.02 13.06 4.00
C TRP A 57 -15.42 12.35 5.30
N LYS A 58 -16.47 11.54 5.23
CA LYS A 58 -16.97 10.76 6.37
C LYS A 58 -16.42 9.34 6.30
N LYS A 59 -15.54 9.02 7.25
CA LYS A 59 -14.85 7.73 7.33
C LYS A 59 -15.62 6.72 8.18
N GLY A 60 -15.65 5.47 7.73
CA GLY A 60 -16.19 4.33 8.49
C GLY A 60 -15.91 2.99 7.82
N ILE A 61 -16.53 1.93 8.34
CA ILE A 61 -16.48 0.57 7.77
C ILE A 61 -17.73 0.34 6.92
N LEU A 62 -17.55 -0.11 5.67
CA LEU A 62 -18.67 -0.47 4.80
C LEU A 62 -19.29 -1.81 5.24
N LEU A 63 -20.58 -1.81 5.58
CA LEU A 63 -21.36 -2.99 5.91
C LEU A 63 -22.05 -3.56 4.66
N ASP A 64 -22.52 -4.81 4.78
CA ASP A 64 -23.22 -5.57 3.72
C ASP A 64 -24.57 -4.96 3.30
N ASN A 65 -25.12 -4.05 4.11
CA ASN A 65 -26.34 -3.30 3.84
C ASN A 65 -26.08 -1.91 3.22
N LEU A 66 -24.85 -1.65 2.75
CA LEU A 66 -24.39 -0.39 2.15
C LEU A 66 -24.37 0.79 3.13
N THR A 67 -24.34 0.50 4.42
CA THR A 67 -24.15 1.50 5.46
C THR A 67 -22.68 1.59 5.82
N ILE A 68 -22.17 2.81 5.89
CA ILE A 68 -20.84 3.13 6.39
C ILE A 68 -20.99 3.43 7.87
N GLN A 69 -20.50 2.51 8.71
CA GLN A 69 -20.52 2.67 10.15
C GLN A 69 -19.27 3.46 10.59
N GLY A 70 -19.47 4.68 11.08
CA GLY A 70 -18.39 5.58 11.48
C GLY A 70 -18.61 6.20 12.87
N GLU A 71 -17.56 6.80 13.44
CA GLU A 71 -17.63 7.46 14.74
C GLU A 71 -18.56 8.70 14.74
N GLN A 72 -18.72 9.32 13.57
CA GLN A 72 -19.59 10.49 13.37
C GLN A 72 -21.04 10.14 13.04
N GLY A 73 -21.38 8.85 13.09
CA GLY A 73 -22.69 8.30 12.72
C GLY A 73 -22.61 7.33 11.55
N ASP A 74 -23.77 6.78 11.23
CA ASP A 74 -23.95 5.82 10.14
C ASP A 74 -24.40 6.56 8.87
N PHE A 75 -23.75 6.28 7.75
CA PHE A 75 -24.03 6.92 6.47
C PHE A 75 -24.39 5.87 5.43
N LYS A 76 -25.61 5.91 4.89
CA LYS A 76 -26.00 5.01 3.81
C LYS A 76 -25.45 5.51 2.48
N LEU A 77 -24.90 4.60 1.67
CA LEU A 77 -24.53 4.88 0.28
C LEU A 77 -25.79 5.10 -0.57
N HIS A 78 -25.70 6.07 -1.46
CA HIS A 78 -26.71 6.43 -2.44
C HIS A 78 -26.10 6.39 -3.85
N ASP A 79 -26.97 6.36 -4.85
CA ASP A 79 -26.58 6.40 -6.25
C ASP A 79 -25.83 7.71 -6.51
N GLN A 80 -24.73 7.61 -7.25
CA GLN A 80 -23.81 8.72 -7.55
C GLN A 80 -23.02 9.26 -6.35
N ASP A 81 -22.91 8.51 -5.24
CA ASP A 81 -22.02 8.90 -4.14
C ASP A 81 -20.54 8.74 -4.52
N THR A 82 -19.75 9.78 -4.29
CA THR A 82 -18.28 9.72 -4.37
C THR A 82 -17.72 9.06 -3.11
N ILE A 83 -16.88 8.04 -3.28
CA ILE A 83 -16.22 7.34 -2.19
C ILE A 83 -14.72 7.20 -2.38
N LYS A 84 -14.02 7.00 -1.27
CA LYS A 84 -12.62 6.58 -1.20
C LYS A 84 -12.54 5.24 -0.51
N ILE A 85 -11.99 4.24 -1.17
CA ILE A 85 -11.79 2.89 -0.63
C ILE A 85 -10.32 2.70 -0.32
N ARG A 86 -9.98 2.32 0.90
CA ARG A 86 -8.57 2.14 1.28
C ARG A 86 -7.94 0.96 0.54
N LYS A 87 -6.82 1.21 -0.16
CA LYS A 87 -6.02 0.16 -0.83
C LYS A 87 -5.40 -0.76 0.22
N THR A 88 -5.33 -2.05 -0.09
CA THR A 88 -4.68 -3.06 0.76
C THR A 88 -3.37 -3.49 0.13
N LEU A 89 -2.31 -3.62 0.93
CA LEU A 89 -1.04 -4.14 0.44
C LEU A 89 -1.14 -5.66 0.23
N PRO A 90 -0.56 -6.22 -0.84
CA PRO A 90 -0.43 -7.66 -0.99
C PRO A 90 0.34 -8.27 0.19
N TYR A 91 -0.11 -9.44 0.65
CA TYR A 91 0.45 -10.10 1.85
C TYR A 91 1.97 -10.27 1.79
N SER A 92 2.52 -10.65 0.63
CA SER A 92 3.97 -10.84 0.46
C SER A 92 4.76 -9.57 0.76
N PHE A 93 4.23 -8.41 0.35
CA PHE A 93 4.86 -7.12 0.57
C PHE A 93 4.60 -6.58 1.98
N ASP A 94 3.38 -6.76 2.51
CA ASP A 94 3.08 -6.38 3.89
C ASP A 94 3.98 -7.13 4.89
N SER A 95 4.16 -8.44 4.70
CA SER A 95 5.09 -9.25 5.49
C SER A 95 6.53 -8.75 5.36
N LEU A 96 6.98 -8.43 4.14
CA LEU A 96 8.33 -7.88 3.93
C LEU A 96 8.50 -6.57 4.70
N LEU A 97 7.53 -5.66 4.62
CA LEU A 97 7.58 -4.40 5.35
C LEU A 97 7.68 -4.68 6.85
N GLN A 98 6.86 -5.57 7.41
CA GLN A 98 6.87 -5.93 8.83
C GLN A 98 8.24 -6.46 9.30
N ASP A 99 8.94 -7.23 8.45
CA ASP A 99 10.24 -7.82 8.77
C ASP A 99 11.40 -6.80 8.71
N LEU A 100 11.24 -5.69 7.98
CA LEU A 100 12.26 -4.64 7.88
C LEU A 100 12.50 -3.94 9.22
N GLN A 101 13.78 -3.81 9.57
CA GLN A 101 14.24 -2.93 10.64
C GLN A 101 13.77 -1.49 10.39
N ASP A 102 13.50 -0.75 11.46
CA ASP A 102 12.87 0.57 11.33
C ASP A 102 13.63 1.57 10.46
N ASP A 103 14.97 1.63 10.57
CA ASP A 103 15.79 2.52 9.72
C ASP A 103 15.67 2.14 8.23
N ALA A 104 15.75 0.84 7.91
CA ALA A 104 15.58 0.33 6.56
C ALA A 104 14.17 0.64 6.03
N PHE A 105 13.14 0.39 6.84
CA PHE A 105 11.74 0.68 6.53
C PHE A 105 11.54 2.17 6.21
N PHE A 106 11.91 3.08 7.12
CA PHE A 106 11.68 4.51 6.89
C PHE A 106 12.48 5.03 5.69
N ARG A 107 13.73 4.60 5.51
CA ARG A 107 14.54 4.99 4.34
C ARG A 107 13.93 4.51 3.04
N PHE A 108 13.45 3.27 3.00
CA PHE A 108 12.76 2.72 1.84
C PHE A 108 11.52 3.54 1.49
N ILE A 109 10.59 3.73 2.44
CA ILE A 109 9.34 4.46 2.21
C ILE A 109 9.60 5.91 1.81
N LEU A 110 10.46 6.62 2.54
CA LEU A 110 10.76 8.02 2.25
C LEU A 110 11.43 8.19 0.88
N THR A 111 12.23 7.22 0.45
CA THR A 111 12.89 7.27 -0.86
C THR A 111 11.91 6.97 -1.97
N LEU A 112 11.06 5.96 -1.80
CA LEU A 112 9.98 5.66 -2.73
C LEU A 112 9.08 6.89 -2.93
N ASN A 113 8.68 7.54 -1.82
CA ASN A 113 7.90 8.78 -1.85
C ASN A 113 8.63 9.93 -2.56
N LYS A 114 9.94 10.10 -2.36
CA LYS A 114 10.74 11.13 -3.05
C LYS A 114 10.82 10.90 -4.56
N LEU A 115 10.76 9.65 -5.00
CA LEU A 115 10.70 9.27 -6.42
C LEU A 115 9.28 9.40 -7.00
N GLY A 116 8.30 9.87 -6.21
CA GLY A 116 6.92 10.05 -6.66
C GLY A 116 6.06 8.79 -6.59
N PHE A 117 6.51 7.74 -5.90
CA PHE A 117 5.79 6.49 -5.72
C PHE A 117 5.26 6.34 -4.30
N SER A 118 4.11 5.70 -4.17
CA SER A 118 3.59 5.18 -2.91
C SER A 118 3.87 3.69 -2.78
N VAL A 119 3.88 3.17 -1.55
CA VAL A 119 3.80 1.72 -1.32
C VAL A 119 2.57 1.05 -1.95
N TYR A 120 1.51 1.82 -2.18
CA TYR A 120 0.28 1.34 -2.79
C TYR A 120 0.33 1.32 -4.32
N ASP A 121 1.44 1.77 -4.92
CA ASP A 121 1.72 1.65 -6.35
C ASP A 121 2.36 0.30 -6.71
N LEU A 122 2.44 -0.63 -5.76
CA LEU A 122 3.04 -1.93 -5.97
C LEU A 122 2.23 -2.75 -6.98
N LEU A 123 2.88 -3.10 -8.09
CA LEU A 123 2.36 -4.02 -9.09
C LEU A 123 2.77 -5.46 -8.79
N TYR A 124 3.99 -5.68 -8.28
CA TYR A 124 4.52 -7.02 -8.03
C TYR A 124 5.51 -7.02 -6.87
N CYS A 125 5.45 -8.04 -6.00
CA CYS A 125 6.46 -8.28 -4.96
C CYS A 125 6.76 -9.78 -4.81
N HIS A 126 8.00 -10.16 -5.12
CA HIS A 126 8.59 -11.44 -4.75
C HIS A 126 9.41 -11.29 -3.47
N ASN A 127 8.83 -11.71 -2.35
CA ASN A 127 9.47 -11.72 -1.04
C ASN A 127 10.25 -13.05 -0.83
N HIS A 128 11.46 -13.13 -1.36
CA HIS A 128 12.35 -14.30 -1.19
C HIS A 128 12.67 -14.57 0.28
N LEU A 129 12.82 -13.52 1.10
CA LEU A 129 13.15 -13.62 2.53
C LEU A 129 12.17 -14.52 3.29
N SER A 130 10.88 -14.48 2.95
CA SER A 130 9.83 -15.29 3.59
C SER A 130 9.98 -16.81 3.37
N PHE A 131 10.74 -17.24 2.36
CA PHE A 131 10.98 -18.66 2.07
C PHE A 131 12.23 -19.21 2.78
N LEU A 132 13.03 -18.35 3.41
CA LEU A 132 14.27 -18.74 4.09
C LEU A 132 14.01 -19.12 5.55
N LEU A 133 14.13 -20.42 5.83
CA LEU A 133 13.94 -21.02 7.16
C LEU A 133 15.23 -21.11 7.99
N ASN A 134 16.38 -20.84 7.38
CA ASN A 134 17.69 -20.91 8.02
C ASN A 134 18.02 -19.62 8.80
N GLU A 135 18.98 -19.73 9.73
CA GLU A 135 19.47 -18.58 10.51
C GLU A 135 20.26 -17.59 9.64
N ASN A 136 20.94 -18.08 8.61
CA ASN A 136 21.73 -17.27 7.67
C ASN A 136 20.89 -16.91 6.44
N LYS A 137 20.23 -15.76 6.48
CA LYS A 137 19.35 -15.32 5.38
C LYS A 137 20.10 -14.39 4.45
N GLU A 138 20.22 -14.76 3.19
CA GLU A 138 20.78 -13.89 2.15
C GLU A 138 19.97 -14.05 0.87
N GLY A 139 19.75 -12.95 0.17
CA GLY A 139 19.06 -13.00 -1.11
C GLY A 139 18.59 -11.64 -1.58
N VAL A 140 17.66 -11.67 -2.54
CA VAL A 140 17.10 -10.47 -3.16
C VAL A 140 15.58 -10.61 -3.25
N ASN A 141 14.87 -9.62 -2.74
CA ASN A 141 13.44 -9.44 -3.01
C ASN A 141 13.28 -8.53 -4.23
N PHE A 142 12.31 -8.85 -5.09
CA PHE A 142 12.00 -8.07 -6.28
C PHE A 142 10.67 -7.36 -6.09
N MET A 143 10.65 -6.05 -6.32
CA MET A 143 9.44 -5.25 -6.28
C MET A 143 9.35 -4.39 -7.54
N VAL A 144 8.14 -4.22 -8.06
CA VAL A 144 7.85 -3.34 -9.19
C VAL A 144 6.70 -2.42 -8.79
N PHE A 145 6.88 -1.12 -8.99
CA PHE A 145 5.90 -0.08 -8.72
C PHE A 145 5.52 0.66 -10.01
N ASP A 146 4.25 1.01 -10.13
CA ASP A 146 3.67 1.79 -11.23
C ASP A 146 2.73 2.85 -10.66
N ASN A 147 3.09 4.13 -10.84
CA ASN A 147 2.29 5.27 -10.37
C ASN A 147 1.45 5.92 -11.48
N ALA A 148 1.25 5.21 -12.60
CA ALA A 148 0.64 5.65 -13.85
C ALA A 148 1.45 6.67 -14.68
N VAL A 149 2.58 7.17 -14.15
CA VAL A 149 3.47 8.11 -14.86
C VAL A 149 4.82 7.44 -15.20
N GLN A 150 5.34 6.66 -14.25
CA GLN A 150 6.65 6.01 -14.33
C GLN A 150 6.58 4.62 -13.71
N ILE A 151 7.54 3.79 -14.08
CA ILE A 151 7.74 2.47 -13.50
C ILE A 151 9.05 2.49 -12.71
N CYS A 152 9.02 1.94 -11.51
CA CYS A 152 10.19 1.79 -10.65
C CYS A 152 10.37 0.32 -10.27
N SER A 153 11.52 -0.25 -10.61
CA SER A 153 11.96 -1.54 -10.09
C SER A 153 12.80 -1.33 -8.84
N VAL A 154 12.50 -2.06 -7.77
CA VAL A 154 13.29 -2.08 -6.55
C VAL A 154 13.78 -3.49 -6.24
N ASN A 155 15.10 -3.64 -6.16
CA ASN A 155 15.75 -4.87 -5.70
C ASN A 155 16.21 -4.65 -4.26
N HIS A 156 15.61 -5.39 -3.32
CA HIS A 156 16.02 -5.38 -1.93
C HIS A 156 16.96 -6.56 -1.66
N HIS A 157 18.26 -6.29 -1.68
CA HIS A 157 19.30 -7.21 -1.28
C HIS A 157 19.38 -7.23 0.25
N PHE A 158 19.27 -8.42 0.84
CA PHE A 158 19.36 -8.60 2.29
C PHE A 158 20.42 -9.63 2.65
N GLN A 159 21.09 -9.41 3.79
CA GLN A 159 22.00 -10.37 4.41
C GLN A 159 21.87 -10.26 5.93
N TYR A 160 21.32 -11.30 6.55
CA TYR A 160 21.06 -11.43 7.98
C TYR A 160 21.80 -12.66 8.52
N GLU A 161 23.06 -12.46 8.88
CA GLU A 161 23.87 -13.47 9.60
C GLU A 161 24.47 -12.80 10.84
N LYS A 162 25.59 -12.09 10.68
CA LYS A 162 26.26 -11.34 11.76
C LYS A 162 25.85 -9.89 11.84
N LYS A 163 25.22 -9.39 10.78
CA LYS A 163 24.73 -8.02 10.65
C LYS A 163 23.39 -8.10 9.94
N TYR A 164 22.55 -7.12 10.19
CA TYR A 164 21.35 -6.87 9.40
C TYR A 164 21.73 -5.84 8.33
N ILE A 165 21.87 -6.32 7.10
CA ILE A 165 22.18 -5.49 5.94
C ILE A 165 20.94 -5.49 5.05
N ASP A 166 20.41 -4.30 4.81
CA ASP A 166 19.30 -4.06 3.88
C ASP A 166 19.79 -3.05 2.83
N ARG A 167 19.87 -3.48 1.58
CA ARG A 167 20.29 -2.64 0.45
C ARG A 167 19.20 -2.60 -0.60
N PHE A 168 18.69 -1.41 -0.87
CA PHE A 168 17.65 -1.18 -1.88
C PHE A 168 18.29 -0.54 -3.10
N GLU A 169 18.16 -1.19 -4.25
CA GLU A 169 18.49 -0.61 -5.55
C GLU A 169 17.20 -0.23 -6.28
N PHE A 170 17.01 1.06 -6.55
CA PHE A 170 15.90 1.60 -7.32
C PHE A 170 16.36 1.87 -8.75
N THR A 171 15.55 1.49 -9.73
CA THR A 171 15.78 1.78 -11.15
C THR A 171 14.46 2.24 -11.76
N LEU A 172 14.45 3.47 -12.28
CA LEU A 172 13.30 4.03 -12.98
C LEU A 172 13.37 3.69 -14.46
N ASN A 173 12.21 3.65 -15.13
CA ASN A 173 12.12 3.51 -16.59
C ASN A 173 12.82 4.65 -17.37
N THR A 174 13.14 5.76 -16.72
CA THR A 174 13.97 6.85 -17.28
C THR A 174 15.47 6.51 -17.34
N GLY A 175 15.89 5.41 -16.71
CA GLY A 175 17.30 5.05 -16.53
C GLY A 175 17.95 5.64 -15.28
N GLU A 176 17.24 6.47 -14.51
CA GLU A 176 17.70 6.95 -13.22
C GLU A 176 17.85 5.78 -12.22
N ARG A 177 18.94 5.79 -11.45
CA ARG A 177 19.26 4.75 -10.48
C ARG A 177 19.65 5.35 -9.13
N LEU A 178 19.14 4.74 -8.07
CA LEU A 178 19.46 5.12 -6.70
C LEU A 178 19.75 3.87 -5.87
N ILE A 179 20.77 3.94 -5.01
CA ILE A 179 21.13 2.83 -4.12
C ILE A 179 21.12 3.36 -2.69
N LEU A 180 20.38 2.66 -1.83
CA LEU A 180 20.37 2.87 -0.39
C LEU A 180 20.92 1.64 0.31
N GLN A 181 21.66 1.84 1.39
CA GLN A 181 22.08 0.74 2.25
C GLN A 181 21.94 1.14 3.72
N ALA A 182 21.28 0.28 4.49
CA ALA A 182 21.22 0.32 5.93
C ALA A 182 22.03 -0.87 6.48
N VAL A 183 22.83 -0.63 7.52
CA VAL A 183 23.64 -1.67 8.16
C VAL A 183 23.48 -1.53 9.67
N LYS A 184 23.08 -2.62 10.32
CA LYS A 184 22.98 -2.70 11.78
C LYS A 184 23.75 -3.93 12.29
N PRO A 185 24.56 -3.81 13.36
CA PRO A 185 25.15 -4.98 14.02
C PRO A 185 24.05 -5.90 14.55
N SER A 186 24.25 -7.22 14.51
CA SER A 186 23.40 -8.13 15.29
C SER A 186 23.66 -7.86 16.79
N THR A 187 22.60 -7.62 17.55
CA THR A 187 22.71 -7.54 19.01
C THR A 187 22.84 -8.96 19.52
N ILE A 188 23.97 -9.27 20.18
CA ILE A 188 24.14 -10.51 20.97
C ILE A 188 23.34 -10.36 22.27
#